data_AF-B1XWV1-F1
#
_entry.id   AF-B1XWV1-F1
#
_cell.length_a   1.000
_cell.length_b   1.000
_cell.length_c   1.000
_cell.angle_alpha   90.00
_cell.angle_beta   90.00
_cell.angle_gamma   90.00
#
_symmetry.space_group_name_H-M   'P 1'
#
loop_
_entity.id
_entity.type
_entity.pdbx_description
1 polymer ?
#
loop_
_entity_poly.entity_id
_entity_poly.type
_entity_poly.pdbx_seq_one_letter_code
_entity_poly.pdbx_strand_id
1 'polypeptide(L)'
;MTPLSVRRFWLAGLLAGSATLAGAQVGGIYTCIDGKGRKITSDRPIPECLDRQQDLRNSDGSVRTRVPPSLTAEERAIAEERQRRQMVIDAARKDAVRHDRNLLNRYPDEAAHQRAREAALDPLRQALRIADKRLAELQRERKVLEAETEFYSGRELPRKLKVRFDDNQTSIAAQQGAVANHQTESERINARYDEELARLKRLWAGAMPGSIGPVPGTATVAH
;
A
#
# COMPACT_ATOMS: atom_id res chain seq x y z
N MET A 1 -7.57 45.20 31.38
CA MET A 1 -8.67 45.75 32.19
C MET A 1 -9.96 45.02 31.80
N THR A 2 -10.30 44.01 32.62
CA THR A 2 -11.62 43.56 33.11
C THR A 2 -12.94 43.90 32.38
N PRO A 3 -14.05 43.16 32.60
CA PRO A 3 -14.20 41.70 32.85
C PRO A 3 -15.57 41.09 32.41
N LEU A 4 -15.81 39.81 32.80
CA LEU A 4 -17.11 39.12 32.99
C LEU A 4 -17.88 38.72 31.69
N SER A 5 -18.49 37.53 31.57
CA SER A 5 -19.36 36.91 32.56
C SER A 5 -19.50 35.39 32.40
N VAL A 6 -19.73 34.78 33.56
CA VAL A 6 -19.88 33.37 33.89
C VAL A 6 -21.33 32.94 33.71
N ARG A 7 -21.57 31.70 33.27
CA ARG A 7 -22.74 30.93 33.70
C ARG A 7 -22.32 29.51 34.11
N ARG A 8 -22.26 29.32 35.43
CA ARG A 8 -22.35 28.03 36.13
C ARG A 8 -23.81 27.61 36.26
N PHE A 9 -24.00 26.31 36.53
CA PHE A 9 -25.11 25.62 37.22
C PHE A 9 -25.86 24.57 36.37
N TRP A 10 -26.28 23.38 36.84
CA TRP A 10 -26.30 22.69 38.15
C TRP A 10 -26.26 21.16 37.89
N LEU A 11 -25.57 20.44 38.79
CA LEU A 11 -25.81 19.12 39.41
C LEU A 11 -26.38 17.85 38.72
N ALA A 12 -25.69 16.76 39.10
CA ALA A 12 -26.17 15.50 39.68
C ALA A 12 -26.84 14.43 38.80
N GLY A 13 -26.24 13.25 38.81
CA GLY A 13 -26.80 12.01 38.28
C GLY A 13 -25.85 10.84 38.50
N LEU A 14 -25.65 10.45 39.76
CA LEU A 14 -25.00 9.20 40.16
C LEU A 14 -25.97 8.06 39.85
N LEU A 15 -25.57 7.06 39.06
CA LEU A 15 -26.11 5.69 39.12
C LEU A 15 -25.12 4.75 38.44
N ALA A 16 -24.42 3.99 39.27
CA ALA A 16 -23.63 2.85 38.89
C ALA A 16 -24.54 1.76 38.31
N GLY A 17 -24.40 1.51 37.00
CA GLY A 17 -24.99 0.36 36.33
C GLY A 17 -23.91 -0.68 36.06
N SER A 18 -23.62 -1.53 37.03
CA SER A 18 -22.87 -2.77 36.79
C SER A 18 -23.73 -3.67 35.91
N ALA A 19 -23.53 -3.60 34.59
CA ALA A 19 -24.12 -4.55 33.66
C ALA A 19 -23.45 -5.91 33.91
N THR A 20 -24.09 -6.72 34.75
CA THR A 20 -23.82 -8.15 34.82
C THR A 20 -24.09 -8.73 33.43
N LEU A 21 -23.03 -9.23 32.79
CA LEU A 21 -23.15 -10.17 31.68
C LEU A 21 -23.77 -11.45 32.25
N ALA A 22 -25.10 -11.47 32.38
CA ALA A 22 -25.85 -12.69 32.53
C ALA A 22 -25.71 -13.46 31.21
N GLY A 23 -24.69 -14.33 31.16
CA GLY A 23 -24.59 -15.33 30.10
C GLY A 23 -25.90 -16.12 30.11
N ALA A 24 -26.67 -15.99 29.04
CA ALA A 24 -27.86 -16.80 28.82
C ALA A 24 -27.46 -18.27 28.97
N GLN A 25 -27.90 -18.90 30.06
CA GLN A 25 -27.79 -20.34 30.25
C GLN A 25 -28.69 -20.98 29.19
N VAL A 26 -28.10 -21.33 28.05
CA VAL A 26 -28.79 -22.11 27.02
C VAL A 26 -29.03 -23.49 27.63
N GLY A 27 -30.23 -23.69 28.18
CA GLY A 27 -30.63 -24.95 28.81
C GLY A 27 -30.47 -26.13 27.85
N GLY A 28 -29.60 -27.06 28.22
CA GLY A 28 -29.40 -28.34 27.55
C GLY A 28 -28.23 -29.11 28.18
N ILE A 29 -28.36 -30.44 28.27
CA ILE A 29 -27.36 -31.33 28.86
C ILE A 29 -26.51 -31.91 27.73
N TYR A 30 -25.20 -31.65 27.77
CA TYR A 30 -24.23 -32.27 26.87
C TYR A 30 -24.05 -33.74 27.26
N THR A 31 -24.10 -34.63 26.29
CA THR A 31 -23.88 -36.06 26.49
C THR A 31 -22.91 -36.61 25.46
N CYS A 32 -21.94 -37.40 25.91
CA CYS A 32 -21.00 -38.11 25.03
C CYS A 32 -20.61 -39.46 25.63
N ILE A 33 -19.95 -40.29 24.84
CA ILE A 33 -19.32 -41.53 25.28
C ILE A 33 -17.81 -41.30 25.23
N ASP A 34 -17.10 -41.52 26.35
CA ASP A 34 -15.65 -41.40 26.40
C ASP A 34 -14.94 -42.57 25.67
N GLY A 35 -13.63 -42.44 25.43
CA GLY A 35 -12.84 -43.50 24.77
C GLY A 35 -12.79 -44.84 25.54
N LYS A 36 -13.33 -44.90 26.77
CA LYS A 36 -13.45 -46.12 27.59
C LYS A 36 -14.87 -46.69 27.57
N GLY A 37 -15.77 -46.12 26.76
CA GLY A 37 -17.16 -46.57 26.63
C GLY A 37 -18.11 -46.04 27.71
N ARG A 38 -17.68 -45.12 28.57
CA ARG A 38 -18.52 -44.56 29.64
C ARG A 38 -19.26 -43.32 29.16
N LYS A 39 -20.56 -43.26 29.46
CA LYS A 39 -21.41 -42.09 29.17
C LYS A 39 -21.11 -40.97 30.16
N ILE A 40 -20.72 -39.80 29.66
CA ILE A 40 -20.53 -38.57 30.42
C ILE A 40 -21.67 -37.62 30.10
N THR A 41 -22.24 -37.00 31.12
CA THR A 41 -23.30 -35.99 31.00
C THR A 41 -22.90 -34.75 31.77
N SER A 42 -23.06 -33.57 31.18
CA SER A 42 -22.71 -32.31 31.84
C SER A 42 -23.57 -31.16 31.32
N ASP A 43 -23.87 -30.19 32.18
CA ASP A 43 -24.57 -28.96 31.78
C ASP A 43 -23.66 -27.97 31.02
N ARG A 44 -22.37 -28.32 30.84
CA ARG A 44 -21.36 -27.59 30.09
C ARG A 44 -20.68 -28.52 29.06
N PRO A 45 -20.04 -27.97 28.00
CA PRO A 45 -19.26 -28.78 27.05
C PRO A 45 -18.25 -29.70 27.77
N ILE A 46 -18.20 -30.97 27.38
CA ILE A 46 -17.40 -32.00 28.06
C ILE A 46 -15.97 -31.96 27.51
N PRO A 47 -14.95 -31.55 28.29
CA PRO A 47 -13.57 -31.40 27.80
C PRO A 47 -12.97 -32.70 27.26
N GLU A 48 -13.30 -33.84 27.87
CA GLU A 48 -12.81 -35.17 27.50
C GLU A 48 -13.38 -35.68 26.18
N CYS A 49 -14.41 -35.02 25.65
CA CYS A 49 -15.10 -35.34 24.41
C CYS A 49 -14.99 -34.23 23.36
N LEU A 50 -14.04 -33.31 23.49
CA LEU A 50 -13.83 -32.25 22.48
C LEU A 50 -13.31 -32.79 21.14
N ASP A 51 -12.71 -33.97 21.13
CA ASP A 51 -12.22 -34.69 19.96
C ASP A 51 -13.30 -35.56 19.26
N ARG A 52 -14.52 -35.61 19.80
CA ARG A 52 -15.62 -36.42 19.27
C ARG A 52 -16.95 -35.67 19.33
N GLN A 53 -17.96 -36.27 18.74
CA GLN A 53 -19.28 -35.70 18.70
C GLN A 53 -19.98 -35.77 20.08
N GLN A 54 -20.65 -34.68 20.47
CA GLN A 54 -21.47 -34.61 21.67
C GLN A 54 -22.92 -34.31 21.29
N ASP A 55 -23.88 -34.96 21.93
CA ASP A 55 -25.29 -34.63 21.73
C ASP A 55 -25.73 -33.67 22.84
N LEU A 56 -26.12 -32.44 22.47
CA LEU A 56 -26.81 -31.48 23.32
C LEU A 56 -28.27 -31.90 23.40
N ARG A 57 -28.75 -32.26 24.59
CA ARG A 57 -30.11 -32.77 24.82
C ARG A 57 -30.95 -31.73 25.55
N ASN A 58 -32.25 -31.71 25.27
CA ASN A 58 -33.24 -30.94 26.01
C ASN A 58 -33.48 -31.56 27.40
N SER A 59 -34.17 -30.83 28.28
CA SER A 59 -34.56 -31.32 29.62
C SER A 59 -35.47 -32.55 29.57
N ASP A 60 -36.22 -32.75 28.50
CA ASP A 60 -37.05 -33.93 28.23
C ASP A 60 -36.25 -35.14 27.69
N GLY A 61 -34.93 -34.99 27.52
CA GLY A 61 -34.04 -36.03 27.02
C GLY A 61 -34.03 -36.16 25.50
N SER A 62 -34.80 -35.38 24.73
CA SER A 62 -34.70 -35.36 23.26
C SER A 62 -33.36 -34.73 22.81
N VAL A 63 -32.78 -35.19 21.68
CA VAL A 63 -31.54 -34.59 21.14
C VAL A 63 -31.89 -33.29 20.45
N ARG A 64 -31.37 -32.17 20.98
CA ARG A 64 -31.58 -30.83 20.42
C ARG A 64 -30.63 -30.54 19.28
N THR A 65 -29.33 -30.78 19.49
CA THR A 65 -28.29 -30.52 18.50
C THR A 65 -27.12 -31.45 18.74
N ARG A 66 -26.51 -31.88 17.65
CA ARG A 66 -25.31 -32.70 17.66
C ARG A 66 -24.10 -31.80 17.42
N VAL A 67 -23.28 -31.64 18.45
CA VAL A 67 -22.09 -30.79 18.46
C VAL A 67 -20.92 -31.61 17.88
N PRO A 68 -20.33 -31.19 16.75
CA PRO A 68 -19.18 -31.88 16.17
C PRO A 68 -17.93 -31.71 17.05
N PRO A 69 -16.89 -32.55 16.83
CA PRO A 69 -15.59 -32.36 17.45
C PRO A 69 -15.06 -30.94 17.25
N SER A 70 -14.42 -30.37 18.27
CA SER A 70 -13.65 -29.15 18.11
C SER A 70 -12.43 -29.42 17.23
N LEU A 71 -12.16 -28.51 16.30
CA LEU A 71 -10.98 -28.58 15.46
C LEU A 71 -9.70 -28.64 16.33
N THR A 72 -8.80 -29.56 15.98
CA THR A 72 -7.46 -29.62 16.58
C THR A 72 -6.73 -28.29 16.37
N ALA A 73 -5.68 -28.02 17.17
CA ALA A 73 -4.89 -26.80 17.00
C ALA A 73 -4.33 -26.68 15.57
N GLU A 74 -3.97 -27.79 14.95
CA GLU A 74 -3.45 -27.84 13.58
C GLU A 74 -4.55 -27.63 12.52
N GLU A 75 -5.72 -28.27 12.67
CA GLU A 75 -6.84 -28.03 11.76
C GLU A 75 -7.36 -26.58 11.84
N ARG A 76 -7.35 -25.98 13.03
CA ARG A 76 -7.64 -24.54 13.20
C ARG A 76 -6.61 -23.68 12.47
N ALA A 77 -5.32 -23.98 12.63
CA ALA A 77 -4.26 -23.24 11.94
C ALA A 77 -4.40 -23.34 10.41
N ILE A 78 -4.71 -24.52 9.88
CA ILE A 78 -4.94 -24.72 8.43
C ILE A 78 -6.18 -23.94 7.96
N ALA A 79 -7.28 -23.97 8.73
CA ALA A 79 -8.50 -23.23 8.40
C ALA A 79 -8.27 -21.72 8.42
N GLU A 80 -7.57 -21.21 9.44
CA GLU A 80 -7.20 -19.80 9.55
C GLU A 80 -6.29 -19.36 8.40
N GLU A 81 -5.29 -20.17 8.03
CA GLU A 81 -4.40 -19.88 6.92
C GLU A 81 -5.14 -19.86 5.57
N ARG A 82 -6.06 -20.80 5.35
CA ARG A 82 -6.95 -20.79 4.17
C ARG A 82 -7.81 -19.53 4.13
N GLN A 83 -8.39 -19.15 5.28
CA GLN A 83 -9.19 -17.93 5.38
C GLN A 83 -8.34 -16.68 5.10
N ARG A 84 -7.12 -16.60 5.64
CA ARG A 84 -6.17 -15.51 5.35
C ARG A 84 -5.87 -15.41 3.86
N ARG A 85 -5.54 -16.52 3.21
CA ARG A 85 -5.30 -16.56 1.75
C ARG A 85 -6.51 -16.08 0.95
N GLN A 86 -7.71 -16.54 1.32
CA GLN A 86 -8.93 -16.12 0.64
C GLN A 86 -9.18 -14.61 0.81
N MET A 87 -8.97 -14.06 2.02
CA MET A 87 -9.09 -12.63 2.27
C MET A 87 -8.10 -11.80 1.44
N VAL A 88 -6.86 -12.28 1.28
CA VAL A 88 -5.85 -11.61 0.43
C VAL A 88 -6.27 -11.62 -1.04
N ILE A 89 -6.78 -12.76 -1.55
CA ILE A 89 -7.25 -12.87 -2.94
C ILE A 89 -8.45 -11.94 -3.18
N ASP A 90 -9.42 -11.92 -2.25
CA ASP A 90 -10.61 -11.08 -2.37
C ASP A 90 -10.27 -9.59 -2.27
N ALA A 91 -9.32 -9.22 -1.40
CA ALA A 91 -8.82 -7.85 -1.31
C ALA A 91 -8.11 -7.43 -2.61
N ALA A 92 -7.20 -8.26 -3.13
CA ALA A 92 -6.49 -8.00 -4.38
C ALA A 92 -7.46 -7.85 -5.57
N ARG A 93 -8.52 -8.67 -5.63
CA ARG A 93 -9.56 -8.56 -6.66
C ARG A 93 -10.32 -7.24 -6.55
N LYS A 94 -10.74 -6.84 -5.34
CA LYS A 94 -11.46 -5.57 -5.12
C LYS A 94 -10.57 -4.37 -5.47
N ASP A 95 -9.30 -4.43 -5.14
CA ASP A 95 -8.34 -3.38 -5.45
C ASP A 95 -8.09 -3.27 -6.95
N ALA A 96 -7.96 -4.39 -7.66
CA ALA A 96 -7.90 -4.41 -9.11
C ALA A 96 -9.15 -3.76 -9.72
N VAL A 97 -10.36 -4.19 -9.33
CA VAL A 97 -11.61 -3.58 -9.83
C VAL A 97 -11.64 -2.05 -9.61
N ARG A 98 -11.22 -1.59 -8.42
CA ARG A 98 -11.17 -0.16 -8.09
C ARG A 98 -10.17 0.57 -8.98
N HIS A 99 -8.99 0.01 -9.16
CA HIS A 99 -7.94 0.57 -9.99
C HIS A 99 -8.39 0.72 -11.45
N ASP A 100 -8.97 -0.33 -12.03
CA ASP A 100 -9.45 -0.35 -13.43
C ASP A 100 -10.52 0.71 -13.67
N ARG A 101 -11.47 0.84 -12.73
CA ARG A 101 -12.51 1.88 -12.81
C ARG A 101 -11.91 3.28 -12.73
N ASN A 102 -10.92 3.48 -11.87
CA ASN A 102 -10.22 4.76 -11.77
C ASN A 102 -9.46 5.09 -13.06
N LEU A 103 -8.81 4.10 -13.69
CA LEU A 103 -8.14 4.27 -14.97
C LEU A 103 -9.12 4.69 -16.07
N LEU A 104 -10.24 3.98 -16.21
CA LEU A 104 -11.28 4.31 -17.20
C LEU A 104 -11.89 5.69 -16.97
N ASN A 105 -12.13 6.06 -15.72
CA ASN A 105 -12.68 7.39 -15.38
C ASN A 105 -11.70 8.52 -15.69
N ARG A 106 -10.40 8.30 -15.45
CA ARG A 106 -9.36 9.31 -15.70
C ARG A 106 -9.02 9.40 -17.20
N TYR A 107 -9.05 8.27 -17.89
CA TYR A 107 -8.65 8.13 -19.28
C TYR A 107 -9.76 7.41 -20.07
N PRO A 108 -10.76 8.17 -20.55
CA PRO A 108 -11.83 7.60 -21.35
C PRO A 108 -11.35 7.09 -22.72
N ASP A 109 -10.22 7.61 -23.23
CA ASP A 109 -9.63 7.24 -24.52
C ASP A 109 -8.10 7.41 -24.53
N GLU A 110 -7.46 6.93 -25.61
CA GLU A 110 -6.00 6.99 -25.81
C GLU A 110 -5.49 8.44 -25.90
N ALA A 111 -6.29 9.37 -26.43
CA ALA A 111 -5.89 10.76 -26.54
C ALA A 111 -5.83 11.46 -25.16
N ALA A 112 -6.75 11.16 -24.25
CA ALA A 112 -6.75 11.64 -22.87
C ALA A 112 -5.54 11.10 -22.10
N HIS A 113 -5.23 9.82 -22.27
CA HIS A 113 -4.02 9.22 -21.72
C HIS A 113 -2.74 9.88 -22.27
N GLN A 114 -2.65 10.08 -23.59
CA GLN A 114 -1.49 10.73 -24.20
C GLN A 114 -1.31 12.17 -23.71
N ARG A 115 -2.39 12.95 -23.60
CA ARG A 115 -2.32 14.31 -23.03
C ARG A 115 -1.77 14.31 -21.61
N ALA A 116 -2.16 13.35 -20.79
CA ALA A 116 -1.64 13.22 -19.43
C ALA A 116 -0.15 12.82 -19.40
N ARG A 117 0.28 11.93 -20.31
CA ARG A 117 1.70 11.60 -20.50
C ARG A 117 2.51 12.84 -20.85
N GLU A 118 2.06 13.60 -21.85
CA GLU A 118 2.74 14.83 -22.27
C GLU A 118 2.81 15.85 -21.13
N ALA A 119 1.71 16.05 -20.40
CA ALA A 119 1.66 16.96 -19.24
C ALA A 119 2.60 16.52 -18.10
N ALA A 120 2.77 15.21 -17.88
CA ALA A 120 3.69 14.70 -16.88
C ALA A 120 5.17 14.85 -17.29
N LEU A 121 5.47 14.80 -18.59
CA LEU A 121 6.83 14.96 -19.12
C LEU A 121 7.25 16.43 -19.27
N ASP A 122 6.30 17.36 -19.41
CA ASP A 122 6.62 18.76 -19.69
C ASP A 122 7.55 19.44 -18.67
N PRO A 123 7.37 19.26 -17.34
CA PRO A 123 8.29 19.83 -16.34
C PRO A 123 9.73 19.32 -16.50
N LEU A 124 9.92 18.04 -16.81
CA LEU A 124 11.25 17.44 -17.04
C LEU A 124 11.88 17.97 -18.31
N ARG A 125 11.08 18.12 -19.38
CA ARG A 125 11.55 18.73 -20.64
C ARG A 125 11.95 20.18 -20.43
N GLN A 126 11.21 20.93 -19.60
CA GLN A 126 11.59 22.29 -19.24
C GLN A 126 12.89 22.31 -18.43
N ALA A 127 13.04 21.42 -17.45
CA ALA A 127 14.26 21.30 -16.66
C ALA A 127 15.49 20.95 -17.53
N LEU A 128 15.34 20.02 -18.47
CA LEU A 128 16.38 19.68 -19.45
C LEU A 128 16.78 20.89 -20.29
N ARG A 129 15.81 21.63 -20.85
CA ARG A 129 16.11 22.87 -21.61
C ARG A 129 16.86 23.91 -20.78
N ILE A 130 16.57 24.02 -19.49
CA ILE A 130 17.26 24.95 -18.58
C ILE A 130 18.69 24.46 -18.31
N ALA A 131 18.86 23.17 -18.01
CA ALA A 131 20.16 22.56 -17.76
C ALA A 131 21.08 22.65 -18.99
N ASP A 132 20.55 22.40 -20.20
CA ASP A 132 21.30 22.51 -21.45
C ASP A 132 21.78 23.94 -21.71
N LYS A 133 20.91 24.94 -21.48
CA LYS A 133 21.30 26.35 -21.57
C LYS A 133 22.41 26.69 -20.59
N ARG A 134 22.30 26.20 -19.34
CA ARG A 134 23.31 26.43 -18.31
C ARG A 134 24.64 25.75 -18.65
N LEU A 135 24.59 24.54 -19.20
CA LEU A 135 25.78 23.82 -19.65
C LEU A 135 26.48 24.59 -20.78
N ALA A 136 25.72 25.11 -21.75
CA ALA A 136 26.27 25.92 -22.83
C ALA A 136 26.92 27.22 -22.32
N GLU A 137 26.36 27.86 -21.29
CA GLU A 137 26.98 29.01 -20.62
C GLU A 137 28.29 28.64 -19.94
N LEU A 138 28.30 27.57 -19.15
CA LEU A 138 29.49 27.09 -18.44
C LEU A 138 30.59 26.67 -19.41
N GLN A 139 30.24 26.09 -20.56
CA GLN A 139 31.19 25.75 -21.62
C GLN A 139 31.80 27.00 -22.27
N ARG A 140 31.02 28.09 -22.44
CA ARG A 140 31.57 29.37 -22.92
C ARG A 140 32.53 29.96 -21.90
N GLU A 141 32.16 29.97 -20.62
CA GLU A 141 33.03 30.42 -19.53
C GLU A 141 34.32 29.60 -19.47
N ARG A 142 34.22 28.27 -19.61
CA ARG A 142 35.37 27.38 -19.64
C ARG A 142 36.36 27.76 -20.74
N LYS A 143 35.88 28.05 -21.96
CA LYS A 143 36.75 28.48 -23.06
C LYS A 143 37.49 29.79 -22.76
N VAL A 144 36.82 30.72 -22.08
CA VAL A 144 37.46 31.98 -21.64
C VAL A 144 38.54 31.69 -20.61
N LEU A 145 38.27 30.83 -19.63
CA LEU A 145 39.26 30.40 -18.63
C LEU A 145 40.44 29.67 -19.29
N GLU A 146 40.20 28.77 -20.24
CA GLU A 146 41.24 28.07 -21.00
C GLU A 146 42.13 29.07 -21.78
N ALA A 147 41.53 30.09 -22.40
CA ALA A 147 42.31 31.16 -23.04
C ALA A 147 43.15 31.97 -22.04
N GLU A 148 42.63 32.26 -20.84
CA GLU A 148 43.41 32.90 -19.76
C GLU A 148 44.59 32.01 -19.30
N THR A 149 44.44 30.67 -19.31
CA THR A 149 45.51 29.74 -18.90
C THR A 149 46.67 29.68 -19.89
N GLU A 150 46.44 29.90 -21.18
CA GLU A 150 47.49 29.87 -22.21
C GLU A 150 48.61 30.89 -21.91
N PHE A 151 48.26 32.05 -21.33
CA PHE A 151 49.22 33.06 -20.90
C PHE A 151 50.23 32.54 -19.86
N TYR A 152 49.85 31.51 -19.11
CA TYR A 152 50.65 30.91 -18.04
C TYR A 152 51.25 29.56 -18.44
N SER A 153 51.29 29.23 -19.74
CA SER A 153 51.87 27.97 -20.22
C SER A 153 53.31 27.77 -19.71
N GLY A 154 53.56 26.63 -19.07
CA GLY A 154 54.85 26.31 -18.43
C GLY A 154 55.12 27.02 -17.09
N ARG A 155 54.16 27.75 -16.53
CA ARG A 155 54.23 28.40 -15.21
C ARG A 155 53.07 27.95 -14.31
N GLU A 156 53.19 28.20 -13.01
CA GLU A 156 52.09 27.93 -12.08
C GLU A 156 50.93 28.92 -12.31
N LEU A 157 49.69 28.40 -12.35
CA LEU A 157 48.49 29.22 -12.49
C LEU A 157 48.24 30.04 -11.22
N PRO A 158 47.82 31.32 -11.33
CA PRO A 158 47.36 32.09 -10.19
C PRO A 158 46.23 31.36 -9.43
N ARG A 159 46.29 31.35 -8.09
CA ARG A 159 45.27 30.68 -7.24
C ARG A 159 43.83 30.99 -7.64
N LYS A 160 43.55 32.26 -7.93
CA LYS A 160 42.21 32.72 -8.32
C LYS A 160 41.74 32.07 -9.63
N LEU A 161 42.63 31.90 -10.61
CA LEU A 161 42.31 31.26 -11.88
C LEU A 161 42.06 29.76 -11.70
N LYS A 162 42.87 29.09 -10.87
CA LYS A 162 42.67 27.68 -10.53
C LYS A 162 41.31 27.42 -9.87
N VAL A 163 40.95 28.22 -8.86
CA VAL A 163 39.64 28.11 -8.19
C VAL A 163 38.48 28.31 -9.17
N ARG A 164 38.54 29.33 -10.05
CA ARG A 164 37.50 29.55 -11.06
C ARG A 164 37.35 28.35 -12.02
N PHE A 165 38.45 27.72 -12.41
CA PHE A 165 38.43 26.54 -13.26
C PHE A 165 37.79 25.34 -12.53
N ASP A 166 38.18 25.10 -11.29
CA ASP A 166 37.63 24.02 -10.45
C ASP A 166 36.13 24.24 -10.18
N ASP A 167 35.70 25.48 -9.93
CA ASP A 167 34.29 25.86 -9.73
C ASP A 167 33.46 25.65 -11.01
N ASN A 168 33.99 26.04 -12.16
CA ASN A 168 33.33 25.82 -13.45
C ASN A 168 33.21 24.33 -13.77
N GLN A 169 34.27 23.55 -13.56
CA GLN A 169 34.27 22.10 -13.75
C GLN A 169 33.25 21.41 -12.83
N THR A 170 33.22 21.81 -11.56
CA THR A 170 32.24 21.31 -10.58
C THR A 170 30.81 21.66 -11.01
N SER A 171 30.59 22.88 -11.50
CA SER A 171 29.29 23.32 -12.00
C SER A 171 28.86 22.54 -13.24
N ILE A 172 29.77 22.27 -14.18
CA ILE A 172 29.51 21.44 -15.37
C ILE A 172 29.10 20.02 -14.95
N ALA A 173 29.87 19.39 -14.07
CA ALA A 173 29.58 18.05 -13.58
C ALA A 173 28.21 17.98 -12.88
N ALA A 174 27.86 19.00 -12.08
CA ALA A 174 26.55 19.09 -11.45
C ALA A 174 25.40 19.20 -12.47
N GLN A 175 25.55 20.02 -13.51
CA GLN A 175 24.54 20.12 -14.57
C GLN A 175 24.40 18.81 -15.36
N GLN A 176 25.51 18.14 -15.67
CA GLN A 176 25.49 16.84 -16.34
C GLN A 176 24.78 15.77 -15.51
N GLY A 177 25.02 15.73 -14.19
CA GLY A 177 24.31 14.86 -13.27
C GLY A 177 22.80 15.15 -13.24
N ALA A 178 22.41 16.43 -13.23
CA ALA A 178 21.00 16.82 -13.29
C ALA A 178 20.33 16.36 -14.60
N VAL A 179 21.01 16.52 -15.75
CA VAL A 179 20.52 16.04 -17.05
C VAL A 179 20.28 14.53 -17.04
N ALA A 180 21.25 13.74 -16.56
CA ALA A 180 21.13 12.30 -16.47
C ALA A 180 19.96 11.85 -15.58
N ASN A 181 19.77 12.53 -14.43
CA ASN A 181 18.65 12.28 -13.53
C ASN A 181 17.30 12.59 -14.20
N HIS A 182 17.18 13.71 -14.91
CA HIS A 182 15.95 14.07 -15.61
C HIS A 182 15.62 13.14 -16.78
N GLN A 183 16.64 12.63 -17.49
CA GLN A 183 16.46 11.63 -18.54
C GLN A 183 15.97 10.30 -17.96
N THR A 184 16.62 9.80 -16.91
CA THR A 184 16.21 8.57 -16.21
C THR A 184 14.77 8.68 -15.70
N GLU A 185 14.40 9.82 -15.13
CA GLU A 185 13.03 10.05 -14.66
C GLU A 185 12.02 10.11 -15.82
N SER A 186 12.41 10.68 -16.96
CA SER A 186 11.56 10.70 -18.17
C SER A 186 11.30 9.28 -18.68
N GLU A 187 12.32 8.42 -18.71
CA GLU A 187 12.20 7.01 -19.06
C GLU A 187 11.29 6.26 -18.08
N ARG A 188 11.44 6.49 -16.77
CA ARG A 188 10.59 5.89 -15.74
C ARG A 188 9.12 6.29 -15.89
N ILE A 189 8.85 7.58 -16.17
CA ILE A 189 7.50 8.06 -16.45
C ILE A 189 6.94 7.40 -17.71
N ASN A 190 7.72 7.34 -18.79
CA ASN A 190 7.32 6.70 -20.03
C ASN A 190 6.94 5.22 -19.82
N ALA A 191 7.80 4.45 -19.16
CA ALA A 191 7.55 3.04 -18.88
C ALA A 191 6.24 2.83 -18.10
N ARG A 192 5.98 3.66 -17.07
CA ARG A 192 4.72 3.61 -16.31
C ARG A 192 3.50 3.89 -17.19
N TYR A 193 3.57 4.91 -18.05
CA TYR A 193 2.48 5.22 -18.97
C TYR A 193 2.30 4.12 -20.04
N ASP A 194 3.37 3.44 -20.46
CA ASP A 194 3.29 2.34 -21.41
C ASP A 194 2.61 1.10 -20.80
N GLU A 195 2.93 0.77 -19.54
CA GLU A 195 2.23 -0.27 -18.77
C GLU A 195 0.74 0.05 -18.56
N GLU A 196 0.44 1.30 -18.19
CA GLU A 196 -0.93 1.81 -18.01
C GLU A 196 -1.70 1.74 -19.33
N LEU A 197 -1.09 2.14 -20.45
CA LEU A 197 -1.68 2.09 -21.79
C LEU A 197 -2.00 0.67 -22.23
N ALA A 198 -1.08 -0.29 -22.02
CA ALA A 198 -1.31 -1.69 -22.37
C ALA A 198 -2.54 -2.26 -21.66
N ARG A 199 -2.77 -1.83 -20.41
CA ARG A 199 -3.91 -2.22 -19.60
C ARG A 199 -5.20 -1.52 -20.04
N LEU A 200 -5.14 -0.21 -20.26
CA LEU A 200 -6.25 0.60 -20.78
C LEU A 200 -6.75 0.09 -22.14
N LYS A 201 -5.85 -0.30 -23.05
CA LYS A 201 -6.22 -0.87 -24.36
C LYS A 201 -7.13 -2.09 -24.24
N ARG A 202 -6.89 -2.94 -23.25
CA ARG A 202 -7.77 -4.10 -22.96
C ARG A 202 -9.10 -3.66 -22.36
N LEU A 203 -9.10 -2.69 -21.45
CA LEU A 203 -10.33 -2.16 -20.84
C LEU A 203 -11.23 -1.48 -21.88
N TRP A 204 -10.68 -0.63 -22.74
CA TRP A 204 -11.42 0.01 -23.83
C TRP A 204 -11.92 -1.00 -24.88
N ALA A 205 -11.22 -2.13 -25.06
CA ALA A 205 -11.67 -3.25 -25.88
C ALA A 205 -12.78 -4.10 -25.23
N GLY A 206 -13.27 -3.73 -24.04
CA GLY A 206 -14.40 -4.38 -23.37
C GLY A 206 -14.03 -5.38 -22.27
N ALA A 207 -12.76 -5.48 -21.88
CA ALA A 207 -12.39 -6.30 -20.73
C ALA A 207 -13.05 -5.79 -19.44
N MET A 208 -13.58 -6.71 -18.63
CA MET A 208 -14.23 -6.35 -17.37
C MET A 208 -13.20 -5.82 -16.35
N PRO A 209 -13.51 -4.75 -15.59
CA PRO A 209 -12.67 -4.32 -14.47
C PRO A 209 -12.30 -5.46 -13.52
N GLY A 210 -11.02 -5.61 -13.21
CA GLY A 210 -10.46 -6.66 -12.35
C GLY A 210 -10.12 -7.97 -13.06
N SER A 211 -10.32 -8.07 -14.38
CA SER A 211 -10.06 -9.31 -15.15
C SER A 211 -8.68 -9.38 -15.80
N ILE A 212 -7.95 -8.26 -15.90
CA ILE A 212 -6.69 -8.15 -16.67
C ILE A 212 -5.46 -8.65 -15.87
N GLY A 213 -5.66 -9.09 -14.63
CA GLY A 213 -4.60 -9.54 -13.73
C GLY A 213 -4.18 -8.45 -12.72
N PRO A 214 -3.11 -8.71 -11.95
CA PRO A 214 -2.66 -7.84 -10.86
C PRO A 214 -2.29 -6.44 -11.37
N VAL A 215 -2.41 -5.46 -10.47
CA VAL A 215 -2.09 -4.06 -10.77
C VAL A 215 -0.56 -3.93 -10.89
N PRO A 216 -0.03 -3.33 -11.98
CA PRO A 216 1.41 -3.10 -12.10
C PRO A 216 1.92 -2.24 -10.93
N GLY A 217 3.05 -2.65 -10.34
CA GLY A 217 3.65 -1.99 -9.18
C GLY A 217 3.14 -2.43 -7.79
N THR A 218 2.12 -3.30 -7.69
CA THR A 218 1.67 -3.87 -6.39
C THR A 218 2.20 -5.29 -6.13
N ALA A 219 3.04 -5.83 -7.01
CA ALA A 219 3.57 -7.20 -6.89
C ALA A 219 4.67 -7.37 -5.82
N THR A 220 4.98 -6.32 -5.05
CA THR A 220 6.10 -6.30 -4.09
C THR A 220 5.64 -6.29 -2.63
N VAL A 221 4.77 -7.22 -2.25
CA VAL A 221 4.68 -7.68 -0.84
C VAL A 221 4.34 -9.17 -0.84
N ALA A 222 5.32 -10.00 -1.20
CA ALA A 222 5.35 -11.39 -0.76
C ALA A 222 6.36 -11.45 0.39
N HIS A 223 5.85 -11.58 1.61
CA HIS A 223 6.63 -11.90 2.80
C HIS A 223 7.10 -13.36 2.76
#